data_AF-A0A1M3CS02-F1
#
_entry.id   AF-A0A1M3CS02-F1
#
_cell.length_a   1.000
_cell.length_b   1.000
_cell.length_c   1.000
_cell.angle_alpha   90.00
_cell.angle_beta   90.00
_cell.angle_gamma   90.00
#
_symmetry.space_group_name_H-M   'P 1'
#
loop_
_entity.id
_entity.type
_entity.pdbx_description
1 polymer ?
#
loop_
_entity_poly.entity_id
_entity_poly.type
_entity_poly.pdbx_seq_one_letter_code
_entity_poly.pdbx_strand_id
1 'polypeptide(L)'
;MQKGHILQFDCQQCKNNVEFSIFELEEPGHCIECTHCHKKYLFNDSVLIRQLNKFASLCRQLIESEEILSHTAVGIDVGDKKVKVPFKILLTRFTPTLDLIVGEQPVSIRFRIEPLNDTPQNK
;
A
#
# COMPACT_ATOMS: atom_id res chain seq x y z
N MET A 1 -11.13 9.44 10.49
CA MET A 1 -9.69 9.60 10.23
C MET A 1 -9.30 8.50 9.26
N GLN A 2 -8.91 8.82 8.02
CA GLN A 2 -8.48 7.81 7.05
C GLN A 2 -7.19 7.15 7.54
N LYS A 3 -7.17 5.82 7.62
CA LYS A 3 -6.04 5.00 8.06
C LYS A 3 -4.94 4.90 6.98
N GLY A 4 -4.46 6.06 6.49
CA GLY A 4 -3.51 6.16 5.39
C GLY A 4 -2.06 5.74 5.72
N HIS A 5 -1.86 4.88 6.71
CA HIS A 5 -0.55 4.43 7.19
C HIS A 5 -0.51 2.91 7.48
N ILE A 6 -1.63 2.21 7.30
CA ILE A 6 -1.72 0.77 7.54
C ILE A 6 -1.31 0.01 6.28
N LEU A 7 -0.32 -0.85 6.44
CA LEU A 7 0.17 -1.78 5.43
C LEU A 7 -0.18 -3.21 5.85
N GLN A 8 -0.22 -4.10 4.87
CA GLN A 8 -0.43 -5.53 5.13
C GLN A 8 0.43 -6.41 4.23
N PHE A 9 0.78 -7.59 4.73
CA PHE A 9 1.46 -8.64 3.97
C PHE A 9 0.97 -10.01 4.42
N ASP A 10 1.22 -11.03 3.60
CA ASP A 10 0.87 -12.42 3.94
C ASP A 10 1.91 -13.02 4.88
N CYS A 11 1.48 -13.55 6.03
CA CYS A 11 2.36 -14.24 6.95
C CYS A 11 3.09 -15.38 6.22
N GLN A 12 4.42 -15.39 6.29
CA GLN A 12 5.25 -16.40 5.65
C GLN A 12 4.95 -17.83 6.14
N GLN A 13 4.43 -17.99 7.36
CA GLN A 13 4.10 -19.29 7.96
C GLN A 13 2.66 -19.74 7.72
N CYS A 14 1.66 -18.93 8.11
CA CYS A 14 0.25 -19.34 8.07
C CYS A 14 -0.56 -18.69 6.95
N LYS A 15 0.05 -17.81 6.13
CA LYS A 15 -0.58 -17.10 5.01
C LYS A 15 -1.75 -16.18 5.35
N ASN A 16 -2.09 -16.03 6.63
CA ASN A 16 -3.02 -14.99 7.07
C ASN A 16 -2.40 -13.60 6.96
N ASN A 17 -3.24 -12.57 6.77
CA ASN A 17 -2.80 -11.18 6.69
C ASN A 17 -2.18 -10.73 8.01
N VAL A 18 -1.05 -10.05 7.91
CA VAL A 18 -0.39 -9.34 9.00
C VAL A 18 -0.49 -7.86 8.69
N GLU A 19 -1.22 -7.12 9.51
CA GLU A 19 -1.38 -5.67 9.42
C GLU A 19 -0.38 -4.98 10.34
N PHE A 20 0.16 -3.85 9.88
CA PHE A 20 1.08 -3.04 10.67
C PHE A 20 1.04 -1.58 10.22
N SER A 21 1.44 -0.68 11.12
CA SER A 21 1.61 0.75 10.80
C SER A 21 3.05 1.04 10.37
N ILE A 22 3.25 1.87 9.36
CA ILE A 22 4.61 2.35 9.04
C ILE A 22 5.28 3.12 10.19
N PHE A 23 4.50 3.73 11.08
CA PHE A 23 5.03 4.48 12.22
C PHE A 23 5.63 3.55 13.28
N GLU A 24 5.12 2.31 13.36
CA GLU A 24 5.64 1.29 14.28
C GLU A 24 7.03 0.78 13.83
N LEU A 25 7.39 0.96 12.55
CA LEU A 25 8.68 0.56 12.01
C LEU A 25 9.83 1.53 12.33
N GLU A 26 9.52 2.73 12.82
CA GLU A 26 10.53 3.73 13.15
C GLU A 26 11.17 3.48 14.54
N GLU A 27 10.51 2.66 15.37
CA GLU A 27 10.99 2.28 16.69
C GLU A 27 12.05 1.16 16.60
N PRO A 28 13.30 1.40 17.03
CA PRO A 28 14.35 0.39 17.00
C PRO A 28 13.96 -0.83 17.83
N GLY A 29 14.00 -2.01 17.22
CA GLY A 29 13.67 -3.27 17.89
C GLY A 29 12.17 -3.59 17.98
N HIS A 30 11.31 -2.77 17.37
CA HIS A 30 9.89 -3.11 17.23
C HIS A 30 9.71 -4.35 16.35
N CYS A 31 8.90 -5.30 16.83
CA CYS A 31 8.59 -6.52 16.09
C CYS A 31 7.10 -6.58 15.74
N ILE A 32 6.81 -6.80 14.47
CA ILE A 32 5.45 -7.04 14.00
C ILE A 32 5.13 -8.51 14.23
N GLU A 33 4.01 -8.80 14.88
CA GLU A 33 3.61 -10.16 15.20
C GLU A 33 2.36 -10.57 14.41
N CYS A 34 2.39 -11.76 13.80
CA CYS A 34 1.21 -12.34 13.18
C CYS A 34 0.22 -12.76 14.27
N THR A 35 -0.98 -12.19 14.26
CA THR A 35 -2.06 -12.48 15.24
C THR A 35 -2.57 -13.94 15.19
N HIS A 36 -2.30 -14.68 14.11
CA HIS A 36 -2.78 -16.05 13.93
C HIS A 36 -1.79 -17.14 14.35
N CYS A 37 -0.48 -16.91 14.17
CA CYS A 37 0.54 -17.93 14.44
C CYS A 37 1.68 -17.41 15.32
N HIS A 38 1.59 -16.17 15.78
CA HIS A 38 2.57 -15.50 16.64
C HIS A 38 3.98 -15.40 16.06
N LYS A 39 4.14 -15.65 14.75
CA LYS A 39 5.40 -15.44 14.05
C LYS A 39 5.73 -13.95 14.08
N LYS A 40 6.94 -13.63 14.57
CA LYS A 40 7.47 -12.27 14.68
C LYS A 40 8.32 -11.91 13.47
N TYR A 41 8.19 -10.67 13.04
CA TYR A 41 8.92 -10.07 11.92
C TYR A 41 9.67 -8.86 12.46
N LEU A 42 10.98 -8.85 12.24
CA LEU A 42 11.85 -7.77 12.67
C LEU A 42 12.33 -7.03 11.42
N PHE A 43 12.01 -5.75 11.35
CA PHE A 43 12.37 -4.88 10.23
C PHE A 43 13.55 -3.99 10.66
N ASN A 44 14.78 -4.47 10.45
CA ASN A 44 15.99 -3.72 10.83
C ASN A 44 16.74 -3.14 9.64
N ASP A 45 16.32 -3.46 8.42
CA ASP A 45 16.96 -2.95 7.21
C ASP A 45 16.51 -1.51 6.95
N SER A 46 17.45 -0.56 7.08
CA SER A 46 17.20 0.87 6.87
C SER A 46 16.81 1.19 5.42
N VAL A 47 17.24 0.40 4.44
CA VAL A 47 16.83 0.56 3.04
C VAL A 47 15.37 0.15 2.88
N LEU A 48 14.96 -0.97 3.49
CA LEU A 48 13.60 -1.47 3.49
C LEU A 48 12.64 -0.49 4.17
N ILE A 49 12.99 -0.02 5.36
CA ILE A 49 12.20 1.00 6.10
C ILE A 49 12.03 2.26 5.25
N ARG A 50 13.11 2.74 4.63
CA ARG A 50 13.07 3.91 3.74
C ARG A 50 12.14 3.69 2.54
N GLN A 51 12.15 2.49 1.93
CA GLN A 51 11.26 2.15 0.83
C GLN A 51 9.79 2.12 1.27
N LEU A 52 9.50 1.54 2.43
CA LEU A 52 8.16 1.50 3.02
C LEU A 52 7.62 2.90 3.30
N ASN A 53 8.45 3.79 3.86
CA ASN A 53 8.09 5.18 4.09
C ASN A 53 7.79 5.94 2.79
N LYS A 54 8.62 5.75 1.75
CA LYS A 54 8.36 6.34 0.42
C LYS A 54 7.04 5.83 -0.17
N PHE A 55 6.77 4.53 -0.03
CA PHE A 55 5.57 3.91 -0.55
C PHE A 55 4.30 4.42 0.16
N ALA A 56 4.32 4.52 1.49
CA ALA A 56 3.21 5.10 2.24
C ALA A 56 2.98 6.57 1.89
N SER A 57 4.05 7.36 1.73
CA SER A 57 3.94 8.75 1.28
C SER A 57 3.34 8.86 -0.12
N LEU A 58 3.71 7.97 -1.04
CA LEU A 58 3.14 7.92 -2.39
C LEU A 58 1.63 7.62 -2.33
N CYS A 59 1.22 6.63 -1.54
CA CYS A 59 -0.19 6.26 -1.38
C CYS A 59 -1.01 7.41 -0.82
N ARG A 60 -0.48 8.13 0.18
CA ARG A 60 -1.12 9.33 0.73
C ARG A 60 -1.24 10.44 -0.31
N GLN A 61 -0.17 10.72 -1.04
CA GLN A 61 -0.18 11.74 -2.09
C GLN A 61 -1.21 11.42 -3.18
N LEU A 62 -1.38 10.14 -3.54
CA LEU A 62 -2.42 9.72 -4.49
C LEU A 62 -3.82 10.12 -4.00
N ILE A 63 -4.15 9.82 -2.73
CA ILE A 63 -5.44 10.19 -2.13
C ILE A 63 -5.60 11.73 -2.09
N GLU A 64 -4.60 12.45 -1.60
CA GLU A 64 -4.63 13.92 -1.53
C GLU A 64 -4.75 14.59 -2.90
N SER A 65 -4.27 13.92 -3.95
CA SER A 65 -4.31 14.41 -5.32
C SER A 65 -5.57 13.98 -6.07
N GLU A 66 -6.57 13.39 -5.41
CA GLU A 66 -7.77 12.84 -6.06
C GLU A 66 -8.44 13.79 -7.07
N GLU A 67 -8.56 15.06 -6.70
CA GLU A 67 -9.14 16.11 -7.54
C GLU A 67 -8.38 16.23 -8.87
N ILE A 68 -7.06 16.41 -8.82
CA ILE A 68 -6.25 16.55 -10.04
C ILE A 68 -6.11 15.24 -10.81
N LEU A 69 -6.05 14.10 -10.12
CA LEU A 69 -6.00 12.77 -10.74
C LEU A 69 -7.30 12.44 -11.51
N SER A 70 -8.41 13.05 -11.12
CA SER A 70 -9.69 12.96 -11.85
C SER A 70 -9.71 13.71 -13.18
N HIS A 71 -8.80 14.67 -13.37
CA HIS A 71 -8.70 15.50 -14.58
C HIS A 71 -7.41 15.28 -15.39
N THR A 72 -6.52 14.39 -14.93
CA THR A 72 -5.25 14.10 -15.60
C THR A 72 -5.26 12.72 -16.26
N ALA A 73 -4.51 12.61 -17.35
CA ALA A 73 -4.34 11.37 -18.10
C ALA A 73 -2.95 11.32 -18.72
N VAL A 74 -2.42 10.12 -18.89
CA VAL A 74 -1.21 9.87 -19.70
C VAL A 74 -1.61 9.42 -21.10
N GLY A 75 -1.04 10.08 -22.10
CA GLY A 75 -1.11 9.66 -23.49
C GLY A 75 -0.10 8.56 -23.76
N ILE A 76 -0.54 7.45 -24.34
CA ILE A 76 0.28 6.34 -24.79
C ILE A 76 0.06 6.18 -26.28
N ASP A 77 1.12 6.31 -27.07
CA ASP A 77 1.10 6.04 -28.50
C ASP A 77 1.58 4.61 -28.73
N VAL A 78 0.71 3.76 -29.32
CA VAL A 78 0.99 2.35 -29.63
C VAL A 78 0.78 2.14 -31.13
N GLY A 79 1.87 2.26 -31.90
CA GLY A 79 1.81 2.29 -33.36
C GLY A 79 0.95 3.47 -33.82
N ASP A 80 -0.09 3.18 -34.62
CA ASP A 80 -1.02 4.20 -35.12
C ASP A 80 -2.13 4.57 -34.11
N LYS A 81 -2.14 3.96 -32.92
CA LYS A 81 -3.18 4.20 -31.91
C LYS A 81 -2.69 5.17 -30.84
N LYS A 82 -3.49 6.19 -30.55
CA LYS A 82 -3.28 7.10 -29.41
C LYS A 82 -4.29 6.79 -28.32
N VAL A 83 -3.81 6.32 -27.17
CA VAL A 83 -4.64 5.96 -26.01
C VAL A 83 -4.42 6.98 -24.91
N LYS A 84 -5.48 7.46 -24.28
CA LYS A 84 -5.38 8.25 -23.03
C LYS A 84 -5.81 7.38 -21.86
N VAL A 85 -4.91 7.18 -20.90
CA VAL A 85 -5.17 6.44 -19.67
C VAL A 85 -5.38 7.44 -18.53
N PRO A 86 -6.61 7.58 -17.99
CA PRO A 86 -6.88 8.50 -16.89
C PRO A 86 -6.17 8.08 -15.61
N PHE A 87 -5.60 9.04 -14.88
CA PHE A 87 -4.94 8.78 -13.59
C PHE A 87 -5.91 8.36 -12.48
N LYS A 88 -7.19 8.72 -12.60
CA LYS A 88 -8.27 8.24 -11.72
C LYS A 88 -8.32 6.71 -11.57
N ILE A 89 -7.78 5.94 -12.51
CA ILE A 89 -7.69 4.48 -12.38
C ILE A 89 -6.86 4.06 -11.17
N LEU A 90 -5.81 4.83 -10.83
CA LEU A 90 -4.91 4.60 -9.69
C LEU A 90 -5.64 4.65 -8.34
N LEU A 91 -6.78 5.34 -8.28
CA LEU A 91 -7.58 5.52 -7.07
C LEU A 91 -8.68 4.46 -6.90
N THR A 92 -9.09 3.81 -7.99
CA THR A 92 -10.33 3.02 -8.01
C THR A 92 -10.12 1.54 -8.25
N ARG A 93 -9.08 1.15 -8.99
CA ARG A 93 -8.87 -0.24 -9.43
C ARG A 93 -7.48 -0.79 -9.18
N PHE A 94 -6.57 0.03 -8.65
CA PHE A 94 -5.23 -0.41 -8.29
C PHE A 94 -5.12 -0.49 -6.77
N THR A 95 -4.81 -1.68 -6.26
CA THR A 95 -4.26 -1.83 -4.91
C THR A 95 -2.76 -1.58 -5.01
N PRO A 96 -2.24 -0.46 -4.48
CA PRO A 96 -0.81 -0.22 -4.49
C PRO A 96 -0.12 -1.40 -3.80
N THR A 97 0.86 -1.99 -4.49
CA THR A 97 1.63 -3.12 -3.99
C THR A 97 3.11 -2.79 -4.15
N LEU A 98 3.90 -3.12 -3.13
CA LEU A 98 5.35 -3.01 -3.11
C LEU A 98 5.91 -4.43 -2.93
N ASP A 99 6.53 -4.95 -3.98
CA ASP A 99 7.17 -6.25 -3.96
C ASP A 99 8.61 -6.14 -3.45
N LEU A 100 8.93 -6.94 -2.44
CA LEU A 100 10.19 -6.89 -1.70
C LEU A 100 10.72 -8.31 -1.51
N ILE A 101 12.02 -8.42 -1.20
CA ILE A 101 12.63 -9.66 -0.77
C ILE A 101 12.95 -9.50 0.72
N VAL A 102 12.34 -10.34 1.56
CA VAL A 102 12.60 -10.36 3.00
C VAL A 102 13.26 -11.70 3.35
N GLY A 103 14.56 -11.64 3.68
CA GLY A 103 15.41 -12.84 3.75
C GLY A 103 15.63 -13.39 2.34
N GLU A 104 15.19 -14.63 2.10
CA GLU A 104 15.25 -15.28 0.77
C GLU A 104 13.86 -15.41 0.12
N GLN A 105 12.80 -14.83 0.71
CA GLN A 105 11.44 -14.99 0.22
C GLN A 105 10.86 -13.69 -0.34
N PRO A 106 10.15 -13.76 -1.49
CA PRO A 106 9.39 -12.63 -2.00
C PRO A 106 8.21 -12.34 -1.06
N VAL A 107 7.99 -11.06 -0.76
CA VAL A 107 6.90 -10.56 0.04
C VAL A 107 6.28 -9.36 -0.66
N SER A 108 4.98 -9.44 -0.93
CA SER A 108 4.19 -8.33 -1.46
C SER A 108 3.53 -7.57 -0.31
N ILE A 109 3.93 -6.32 -0.13
CA ILE A 109 3.32 -5.41 0.85
C ILE A 109 2.25 -4.60 0.14
N ARG A 110 1.04 -4.61 0.69
CA ARG A 110 -0.14 -3.97 0.09
C ARG A 110 -0.59 -2.80 0.97
N PHE A 111 -0.95 -1.69 0.34
CA PHE A 111 -1.59 -0.58 1.04
C PHE A 111 -3.09 -0.80 1.11
N ARG A 112 -3.66 -0.75 2.31
CA ARG A 112 -5.09 -0.95 2.52
C ARG A 112 -5.82 0.39 2.39
N ILE A 113 -6.41 0.64 1.23
CA ILE A 113 -7.36 1.74 1.04
C ILE A 113 -8.73 1.23 1.48
N GLU A 114 -9.21 1.69 2.64
CA GLU A 114 -10.62 1.50 2.98
C GLU A 114 -11.44 2.47 2.10
N PRO A 115 -12.48 2.00 1.38
CA PRO A 115 -13.37 2.91 0.68
C PRO A 115 -13.97 3.89 1.69
N LEU A 116 -14.07 5.16 1.31
CA LEU A 116 -14.95 6.10 2.01
C LEU A 116 -16.33 5.43 2.06
N ASN A 117 -16.93 5.36 3.24
CA ASN A 117 -18.30 4.87 3.40
C ASN A 117 -19.25 5.81 2.66
N ASP A 118 -19.37 5.65 1.35
CA ASP A 118 -20.39 6.27 0.49
C ASP A 118 -21.65 5.40 0.42
N THR A 119 -21.91 4.59 1.45
CA THR A 119 -23.21 3.99 1.64
C THR A 119 -24.11 5.03 2.30
N PRO A 120 -25.14 5.57 1.62
CA PRO A 120 -26.14 6.37 2.31
C PRO A 120 -26.72 5.48 3.41
N GLN A 121 -26.62 5.94 4.66
CA GLN A 121 -27.34 5.33 5.78
C GLN A 121 -28.82 5.53 5.48
N ASN A 122 -29.47 4.51 4.89
CA ASN A 122 -30.92 4.42 4.90
C ASN A 122 -31.36 4.33 6.37
N LYS A 123 -31.84 5.44 6.89
CA LYS A 123 -32.68 5.52 8.09
C LYS A 123 -34.14 5.37 7.67
#